data_AF-A0A956CTD6-F1
#
_entry.id   AF-A0A956CTD6-F1
#
_cell.length_a   1.000
_cell.length_b   1.000
_cell.length_c   1.000
_cell.angle_alpha   90.00
_cell.angle_beta   90.00
_cell.angle_gamma   90.00
#
_symmetry.space_group_name_H-M   'P 1'
#
loop_
_entity.id
_entity.type
_entity.pdbx_description
1 polymer ?
#
loop_
_entity_poly.entity_id
_entity_poly.type
_entity_poly.pdbx_seq_one_letter_code
_entity_poly.pdbx_strand_id
1 'polypeptide(L)'
;MSNRIGELLVREKLISLQQLRSAQDESRRTNTSLGYQLARMGFISDQEITDFLSQQYRVQSIDLSEFEIDEEVLKLVNQDVCLRHKIIPVSRAGSTLIVAMADPSNLHAIDDIKFLTGFNVEPVVASENAIVQAIEGAYAAPEISYDDIMEGFDEGEIEVAGEDDDMNLMDLERASEDAPVVRLCNAILLNAIKKRASDIHVEPYERQLRVRYRIDGVLHQEMTPPIGLKNAIASRLKIMASLDIAERRLPQDGRIKLKLGKGREMDFRVSALPTIWGEKIVLRLLDKS
;
A
#
# COMPACT_ATOMS: atom_id res chain seq x y z
N MET A 1 14.72 9.53 -25.90
CA MET A 1 13.89 10.43 -26.72
C MET A 1 13.35 11.65 -25.95
N SER A 2 13.68 11.86 -24.66
CA SER A 2 13.21 13.02 -23.87
C SER A 2 13.80 14.38 -24.26
N ASN A 3 14.82 14.44 -25.12
CA ASN A 3 15.42 15.72 -25.55
C ASN A 3 14.50 16.56 -26.44
N ARG A 4 13.57 15.95 -27.19
CA ARG A 4 12.69 16.71 -28.11
C ARG A 4 11.68 17.59 -27.38
N ILE A 5 11.17 17.15 -26.22
CA ILE A 5 10.17 17.93 -25.47
C ILE A 5 10.78 19.26 -24.98
N GLY A 6 12.01 19.21 -24.47
CA GLY A 6 12.70 20.39 -23.97
C GLY A 6 13.00 21.42 -25.06
N GLU A 7 13.41 20.94 -26.24
CA GLU A 7 13.63 21.81 -27.41
C GLU A 7 12.33 22.48 -27.89
N LEU A 8 11.22 21.74 -27.86
CA LEU A 8 9.91 22.30 -28.23
C LEU A 8 9.43 23.34 -27.21
N LEU A 9 9.61 23.10 -25.90
CA LEU A 9 9.27 24.08 -24.86
C LEU A 9 10.07 25.38 -25.00
N VAL A 10 11.35 25.30 -25.39
CA VAL A 10 12.18 26.48 -25.70
C VAL A 10 11.67 27.21 -26.94
N ARG A 11 11.27 26.46 -27.98
CA ARG A 11 10.75 27.03 -29.24
C ARG A 11 9.46 27.82 -29.01
N GLU A 12 8.57 27.32 -28.16
CA GLU A 12 7.33 28.00 -27.74
C GLU A 12 7.57 29.07 -26.66
N LYS A 13 8.84 29.33 -26.30
CA LYS A 13 9.25 30.34 -25.30
C LYS A 13 8.70 30.12 -23.89
N LEU A 14 8.30 28.89 -23.56
CA LEU A 14 7.83 28.53 -22.21
C LEU A 14 9.01 28.42 -21.23
N ILE A 15 10.19 28.04 -21.72
CA ILE A 15 11.42 27.98 -20.93
C ILE A 15 12.61 28.54 -21.73
N SER A 16 13.64 29.00 -21.03
CA SER A 16 14.91 29.41 -21.63
C SER A 16 15.85 28.22 -21.87
N LEU A 17 16.81 28.38 -22.78
CA LEU A 17 17.89 27.39 -22.98
C LEU A 17 18.70 27.13 -21.70
N GLN A 18 18.83 28.13 -20.83
CA GLN A 18 19.54 27.99 -19.57
C GLN A 18 18.74 27.12 -18.58
N GLN A 19 17.43 27.36 -18.45
CA GLN A 19 16.54 26.54 -17.63
C GLN A 19 16.47 25.09 -18.12
N LEU A 20 16.40 24.90 -19.44
CA LEU A 20 16.43 23.56 -20.04
C LEU A 20 17.69 22.79 -19.67
N ARG A 21 18.88 23.42 -19.79
CA ARG A 21 20.15 22.78 -19.44
C ARG A 21 20.20 22.40 -17.97
N SER A 22 19.83 23.32 -17.08
CA SER A 22 19.80 23.06 -15.64
C SER A 22 18.88 21.88 -15.29
N ALA A 23 17.69 21.82 -15.89
CA ALA A 23 16.75 20.72 -15.65
C ALA A 23 17.22 19.39 -16.25
N GLN A 24 17.93 19.40 -17.39
CA GLN A 24 18.54 18.22 -17.98
C GLN A 24 19.66 17.64 -17.11
N ASP A 25 20.51 18.50 -16.55
CA ASP A 25 21.59 18.08 -15.66
C ASP A 25 21.02 17.44 -14.37
N GLU A 26 19.99 18.05 -13.79
CA GLU A 26 19.34 17.51 -12.59
C GLU A 26 18.53 16.23 -12.87
N SER A 27 17.84 16.16 -14.01
CA SER A 27 17.15 14.95 -14.48
C SER A 27 18.12 13.78 -14.64
N ARG A 28 19.32 14.00 -15.18
CA ARG A 28 20.36 12.97 -15.29
C ARG A 28 20.89 12.54 -13.92
N ARG A 29 21.03 13.47 -12.98
CA ARG A 29 21.51 13.20 -11.62
C ARG A 29 20.51 12.38 -10.79
N THR A 30 19.23 12.67 -10.96
CA THR A 30 18.13 12.09 -10.16
C THR A 30 17.39 10.96 -10.87
N ASN A 31 17.70 10.71 -12.15
CA ASN A 31 17.04 9.73 -13.01
C ASN A 31 15.50 9.93 -13.10
N THR A 32 15.05 11.17 -13.06
CA THR A 32 13.63 11.54 -13.20
C THR A 32 13.33 12.11 -14.58
N SER A 33 12.04 12.26 -14.92
CA SER A 33 11.62 12.90 -16.17
C SER A 33 12.06 14.36 -16.24
N LEU A 34 12.29 14.86 -17.46
CA LEU A 34 12.64 16.26 -17.69
C LEU A 34 11.47 17.19 -17.34
N GLY A 35 10.24 16.81 -17.70
CA GLY A 35 9.04 17.60 -17.39
C GLY A 35 8.85 17.78 -15.88
N TYR A 36 8.99 16.69 -15.12
CA TYR A 36 8.97 16.72 -13.66
C TYR A 36 10.00 17.68 -13.06
N GLN A 37 11.24 17.67 -13.55
CA GLN A 37 12.27 18.59 -13.04
C GLN A 37 12.01 20.04 -13.41
N LEU A 38 11.50 20.31 -14.61
CA LEU A 38 11.10 21.65 -15.02
C LEU A 38 9.99 22.21 -14.11
N ALA A 39 8.99 21.39 -13.78
CA ALA A 39 7.92 21.75 -12.85
C ALA A 39 8.45 21.95 -11.42
N ARG A 40 9.24 20.99 -10.92
CA ARG A 40 9.79 21.02 -9.55
C ARG A 40 10.74 22.21 -9.31
N MET A 41 11.51 22.61 -10.32
CA MET A 41 12.39 23.79 -10.23
C MET A 41 11.63 25.11 -10.41
N GLY A 42 10.31 25.06 -10.66
CA GLY A 42 9.45 26.23 -10.84
C GLY A 42 9.70 26.97 -12.16
N PHE A 43 10.26 26.29 -13.16
CA PHE A 43 10.54 26.92 -14.47
C PHE A 43 9.31 26.97 -15.38
N ILE A 44 8.34 26.09 -15.13
CA ILE A 44 7.07 25.98 -15.83
C ILE A 44 6.08 25.34 -14.85
N SER A 45 4.80 25.70 -14.89
CA SER A 45 3.78 25.06 -14.05
C SER A 45 3.37 23.69 -14.59
N ASP A 46 2.84 22.83 -13.71
CA ASP A 46 2.27 21.53 -14.10
C ASP A 46 1.14 21.69 -15.13
N GLN A 47 0.33 22.75 -15.01
CA GLN A 47 -0.73 23.06 -15.97
C GLN A 47 -0.18 23.43 -17.34
N GLU A 48 0.82 24.32 -17.40
CA GLU A 48 1.44 24.73 -18.67
C GLU A 48 2.10 23.56 -19.40
N ILE A 49 2.75 22.64 -18.67
CA ILE A 49 3.28 21.40 -19.27
C ILE A 49 2.14 20.56 -19.84
N THR A 50 1.08 20.34 -19.06
CA THR A 50 -0.06 19.48 -19.43
C THR A 50 -0.76 20.03 -20.67
N ASP A 51 -1.02 21.33 -20.71
CA ASP A 51 -1.66 22.02 -21.84
C ASP A 51 -0.78 21.96 -23.09
N PHE A 52 0.53 22.16 -22.94
CA PHE A 52 1.48 22.04 -24.04
C PHE A 52 1.50 20.62 -24.62
N LEU A 53 1.54 19.59 -23.77
CA LEU A 53 1.52 18.18 -24.19
C LEU A 53 0.20 17.81 -24.87
N SER A 54 -0.92 18.25 -24.32
CA SER A 54 -2.26 18.08 -24.88
C SER A 54 -2.36 18.63 -26.30
N GLN A 55 -1.89 19.86 -26.53
CA GLN A 55 -1.89 20.48 -27.86
C GLN A 55 -0.92 19.79 -28.83
N GLN A 56 0.30 19.48 -28.38
CA GLN A 56 1.34 18.90 -29.21
C GLN A 56 0.98 17.50 -29.71
N TYR A 57 0.39 16.67 -28.84
CA TYR A 57 0.04 15.29 -29.16
C TYR A 57 -1.45 15.09 -29.53
N ARG A 58 -2.25 16.16 -29.50
CA ARG A 58 -3.69 16.15 -29.81
C ARG A 58 -4.48 15.14 -28.97
N VAL A 59 -4.17 15.12 -27.69
CA VAL A 59 -4.80 14.26 -26.68
C VAL A 59 -5.42 15.15 -25.61
N GLN A 60 -6.49 14.70 -24.97
CA GLN A 60 -7.16 15.49 -23.94
C GLN A 60 -6.29 15.58 -22.69
N SER A 61 -6.32 16.72 -21.99
CA SER A 61 -5.79 16.84 -20.64
C SER A 61 -6.87 16.47 -19.62
N ILE A 62 -6.46 15.90 -18.48
CA ILE A 62 -7.33 15.58 -17.36
C ILE A 62 -6.72 16.11 -16.07
N ASP A 63 -7.58 16.65 -15.19
CA ASP A 63 -7.22 16.93 -13.82
C ASP A 63 -7.61 15.74 -12.94
N LEU A 64 -6.61 15.05 -12.40
CA LEU A 64 -6.83 13.87 -11.56
C LEU A 64 -7.35 14.24 -10.15
N SER A 65 -7.28 15.50 -9.74
CA SER A 65 -7.79 15.94 -8.43
C SER A 65 -9.32 16.06 -8.37
N GLU A 66 -9.96 16.20 -9.52
CA GLU A 66 -11.43 16.34 -9.64
C GLU A 66 -12.13 15.03 -10.01
N PHE A 67 -11.38 13.94 -10.22
CA PHE A 67 -11.90 12.66 -10.67
C PHE A 67 -11.78 11.58 -9.59
N GLU A 68 -12.92 10.96 -9.26
CA GLU A 68 -12.94 9.69 -8.53
C GLU A 68 -12.82 8.53 -9.52
N ILE A 69 -11.82 7.68 -9.31
CA ILE A 69 -11.54 6.53 -10.17
C ILE A 69 -12.20 5.30 -9.55
N ASP A 70 -13.04 4.61 -10.33
CA ASP A 70 -13.68 3.38 -9.88
C ASP A 70 -12.66 2.29 -9.49
N GLU A 71 -12.89 1.63 -8.37
CA GLU A 71 -11.99 0.58 -7.85
C GLU A 71 -11.83 -0.59 -8.82
N GLU A 72 -12.88 -0.93 -9.57
CA GLU A 72 -12.82 -1.95 -10.62
C GLU A 72 -11.85 -1.58 -11.74
N VAL A 73 -11.72 -0.29 -12.05
CA VAL A 73 -10.82 0.23 -13.09
C VAL A 73 -9.37 0.23 -12.59
N LEU A 74 -9.14 0.61 -11.32
CA LEU A 74 -7.82 0.55 -10.69
C LEU A 74 -7.26 -0.87 -10.67
N LYS A 75 -8.10 -1.88 -10.41
CA LYS A 75 -7.70 -3.30 -10.37
C LYS A 75 -7.26 -3.85 -11.73
N LEU A 76 -7.56 -3.17 -12.84
CA LEU A 76 -7.14 -3.62 -14.18
C LEU A 76 -5.63 -3.50 -14.39
N VAL A 77 -4.98 -2.54 -13.72
CA VAL A 77 -3.54 -2.28 -13.86
C VAL A 77 -2.89 -2.32 -12.48
N ASN A 78 -1.88 -3.17 -12.31
CA ASN A 78 -1.18 -3.27 -11.03
C ASN A 78 -0.35 -2.01 -10.73
N GLN A 79 -0.24 -1.65 -9.45
CA GLN A 79 0.52 -0.48 -8.97
C GLN A 79 1.96 -0.43 -9.52
N ASP A 80 2.67 -1.56 -9.57
CA ASP A 80 4.04 -1.62 -10.10
C ASP A 80 4.14 -1.16 -11.56
N VAL A 81 3.11 -1.45 -12.37
CA VAL A 81 3.03 -1.03 -13.78
C VAL A 81 2.72 0.46 -13.85
N CYS A 82 1.77 0.93 -13.05
CA CYS A 82 1.42 2.34 -12.92
C CYS A 82 2.65 3.19 -12.56
N LEU A 83 3.43 2.78 -11.54
CA LEU A 83 4.64 3.48 -11.12
C LEU A 83 5.75 3.43 -12.16
N ARG A 84 5.97 2.27 -12.80
CA ARG A 84 7.03 2.10 -13.79
C ARG A 84 6.80 2.97 -15.02
N HIS A 85 5.58 2.99 -15.53
CA HIS A 85 5.23 3.75 -16.73
C HIS A 85 4.76 5.17 -16.44
N LYS A 86 4.54 5.52 -15.17
CA LYS A 86 3.98 6.79 -14.70
C LYS A 86 2.63 7.07 -15.36
N ILE A 87 1.73 6.12 -15.15
CA ILE A 87 0.39 6.10 -15.70
C ILE A 87 -0.61 5.66 -14.63
N ILE A 88 -1.87 6.05 -14.78
CA ILE A 88 -2.98 5.57 -13.94
C ILE A 88 -4.23 5.35 -14.80
N PRO A 89 -4.93 4.20 -14.68
CA PRO A 89 -6.19 4.00 -15.37
C PRO A 89 -7.26 4.90 -14.76
N VAL A 90 -8.04 5.59 -15.59
CA VAL A 90 -9.04 6.58 -15.15
C VAL A 90 -10.45 6.05 -15.28
N SER A 91 -10.79 5.48 -16.44
CA SER A 91 -12.13 4.95 -16.68
C SER A 91 -12.11 3.91 -17.80
N ARG A 92 -13.16 3.10 -17.87
CA ARG A 92 -13.33 2.07 -18.90
C ARG A 92 -14.65 2.27 -19.64
N ALA A 93 -14.58 2.37 -20.95
CA ALA A 93 -15.73 2.40 -21.84
C ALA A 93 -15.72 1.17 -22.75
N GLY A 94 -16.47 0.13 -22.37
CA GLY A 94 -16.55 -1.12 -23.13
C GLY A 94 -15.19 -1.83 -23.23
N SER A 95 -14.60 -1.84 -24.43
CA SER A 95 -13.29 -2.41 -24.74
C SER A 95 -12.14 -1.39 -24.74
N THR A 96 -12.41 -0.15 -24.33
CA THR A 96 -11.42 0.93 -24.30
C THR A 96 -11.15 1.34 -22.85
N LEU A 97 -9.88 1.39 -22.48
CA LEU A 97 -9.37 1.85 -21.19
C LEU A 97 -8.76 3.25 -21.38
N ILE A 98 -9.33 4.24 -20.70
CA ILE A 98 -8.79 5.59 -20.67
C ILE A 98 -7.69 5.61 -19.61
N VAL A 99 -6.49 6.03 -20.00
CA VAL A 99 -5.30 6.01 -19.14
C VAL A 99 -4.68 7.39 -19.11
N ALA A 100 -4.52 7.96 -17.91
CA ALA A 100 -3.76 9.18 -17.72
C ALA A 100 -2.26 8.88 -17.73
N MET A 101 -1.53 9.61 -18.55
CA MET A 101 -0.10 9.41 -18.79
C MET A 101 0.66 10.73 -18.68
N ALA A 102 1.84 10.68 -18.05
CA ALA A 102 2.77 11.82 -18.01
C ALA A 102 3.40 12.10 -19.38
N ASP A 103 3.57 11.04 -20.20
CA ASP A 103 4.13 11.13 -21.55
C ASP A 103 3.30 10.27 -22.54
N PRO A 104 2.36 10.87 -23.28
CA PRO A 104 1.56 10.17 -24.30
C PRO A 104 2.39 9.66 -25.48
N SER A 105 3.63 10.11 -25.66
CA SER A 105 4.49 9.65 -26.76
C SER A 105 5.13 8.29 -26.46
N ASN A 106 4.99 7.79 -25.22
CA ASN A 106 5.54 6.51 -24.80
C ASN A 106 4.68 5.33 -25.31
N LEU A 107 4.84 5.02 -26.60
CA LEU A 107 4.13 3.91 -27.25
C LEU A 107 4.37 2.56 -26.57
N HIS A 108 5.55 2.35 -25.97
CA HIS A 108 5.84 1.12 -25.22
C HIS A 108 4.92 0.96 -24.01
N ALA A 109 4.66 2.03 -23.26
CA ALA A 109 3.72 1.98 -22.14
C ALA A 109 2.30 1.65 -22.60
N ILE A 110 1.87 2.22 -23.73
CA ILE A 110 0.55 1.96 -24.32
C ILE A 110 0.42 0.49 -24.74
N ASP A 111 1.43 -0.04 -25.44
CA ASP A 111 1.47 -1.42 -25.91
C ASP A 111 1.53 -2.42 -24.73
N ASP A 112 2.32 -2.12 -23.69
CA ASP A 112 2.43 -2.95 -22.50
C ASP A 112 1.08 -3.03 -21.74
N ILE A 113 0.40 -1.90 -21.54
CA ILE A 113 -0.93 -1.87 -20.89
C ILE A 113 -1.95 -2.61 -21.74
N LYS A 114 -1.92 -2.41 -23.06
CA LYS A 114 -2.80 -3.13 -23.99
C LYS A 114 -2.58 -4.64 -23.92
N PHE A 115 -1.33 -5.08 -23.85
CA PHE A 115 -0.98 -6.50 -23.72
C PHE A 115 -1.43 -7.09 -22.38
N LEU A 116 -1.23 -6.36 -21.28
CA LEU A 116 -1.58 -6.81 -19.93
C LEU A 116 -3.08 -6.86 -19.69
N THR A 117 -3.83 -5.88 -20.20
CA THR A 117 -5.25 -5.71 -19.88
C THR A 117 -6.19 -6.25 -20.96
N GLY A 118 -5.70 -6.41 -22.19
CA GLY A 118 -6.50 -6.79 -23.34
C GLY A 118 -7.41 -5.67 -23.89
N PHE A 119 -7.38 -4.47 -23.29
CA PHE A 119 -8.17 -3.32 -23.73
C PHE A 119 -7.41 -2.46 -24.73
N ASN A 120 -8.15 -1.76 -25.60
CA ASN A 120 -7.57 -0.65 -26.35
C ASN A 120 -7.29 0.50 -25.37
N VAL A 121 -6.12 1.10 -25.46
CA VAL A 121 -5.71 2.17 -24.56
C VAL A 121 -5.92 3.52 -25.24
N GLU A 122 -6.67 4.40 -24.59
CA GLU A 122 -6.86 5.78 -25.00
C GLU A 122 -6.10 6.70 -24.03
N PRO A 123 -5.00 7.34 -24.46
CA PRO A 123 -4.18 8.14 -23.58
C PRO A 123 -4.78 9.54 -23.37
N VAL A 124 -4.85 9.97 -22.11
CA VAL A 124 -5.05 11.37 -21.70
C VAL A 124 -3.82 11.88 -20.96
N VAL A 125 -3.56 13.18 -21.03
CA VAL A 125 -2.40 13.80 -20.37
C VAL A 125 -2.78 14.26 -18.98
N ALA A 126 -1.96 13.92 -18.00
CA ALA A 126 -1.97 14.54 -16.69
C ALA A 126 -0.54 14.88 -16.27
N SER A 127 -0.39 15.78 -15.30
CA SER A 127 0.93 16.08 -14.75
C SER A 127 1.51 14.85 -14.05
N GLU A 128 2.84 14.68 -14.16
CA GLU A 128 3.53 13.55 -13.52
C GLU A 128 3.33 13.57 -12.00
N ASN A 129 3.30 14.75 -11.39
CA ASN A 129 3.00 14.94 -9.97
C ASN A 129 1.61 14.43 -9.61
N ALA A 130 0.58 14.83 -10.37
CA ALA A 130 -0.79 14.40 -10.13
C ALA A 130 -0.95 12.89 -10.30
N ILE A 131 -0.29 12.28 -11.28
CA ILE A 131 -0.31 10.83 -11.48
C ILE A 131 0.33 10.11 -10.29
N VAL A 132 1.49 10.55 -9.83
CA VAL A 132 2.16 9.93 -8.67
C VAL A 132 1.29 10.03 -7.42
N GLN A 133 0.72 11.21 -7.15
CA GLN A 133 -0.19 11.41 -6.01
C GLN A 133 -1.45 10.55 -6.13
N ALA A 134 -2.04 10.46 -7.32
CA ALA A 134 -3.20 9.62 -7.57
C ALA A 134 -2.87 8.13 -7.39
N ILE A 135 -1.69 7.67 -7.80
CA ILE A 135 -1.25 6.28 -7.57
C ILE A 135 -1.07 6.02 -6.07
N GLU A 136 -0.46 6.95 -5.34
CA GLU A 136 -0.29 6.84 -3.89
C GLU A 136 -1.62 6.78 -3.16
N GLY A 137 -2.62 7.59 -3.54
CA GLY A 137 -3.95 7.57 -2.94
C GLY A 137 -4.79 6.35 -3.36
N ALA A 138 -4.78 5.99 -4.64
CA ALA A 138 -5.65 4.97 -5.22
C ALA A 138 -5.16 3.53 -4.97
N TYR A 139 -3.84 3.33 -4.92
CA TYR A 139 -3.22 2.04 -4.59
C TYR A 139 -2.61 2.04 -3.19
N ALA A 140 -2.93 3.02 -2.35
CA ALA A 140 -2.80 2.83 -0.92
C ALA A 140 -3.66 1.62 -0.59
N ALA A 141 -3.03 0.46 -0.40
CA ALA A 141 -3.70 -0.70 0.19
C ALA A 141 -4.43 -0.17 1.41
N PRO A 142 -5.76 -0.38 1.56
CA PRO A 142 -6.52 0.18 2.65
C PRO A 142 -5.68 0.01 3.90
N GLU A 143 -5.32 1.11 4.55
CA GLU A 143 -4.84 0.96 5.91
C GLU A 143 -5.93 0.16 6.59
N ILE A 144 -5.59 -1.04 7.08
CA ILE A 144 -6.52 -1.80 7.87
C ILE A 144 -6.72 -0.93 9.10
N SER A 145 -7.74 -0.08 9.03
CA SER A 145 -8.09 0.90 10.05
C SER A 145 -8.48 0.09 11.25
N TYR A 146 -7.66 0.18 12.30
CA TYR A 146 -8.02 -0.46 13.55
C TYR A 146 -9.33 0.13 14.05
N ASP A 147 -9.62 1.39 13.76
CA ASP A 147 -10.84 2.08 14.18
C ASP A 147 -12.08 1.42 13.54
N ASP A 148 -12.05 1.07 12.26
CA ASP A 148 -13.16 0.40 11.56
C ASP A 148 -13.40 -1.03 12.11
N ILE A 149 -12.33 -1.74 12.46
CA ILE A 149 -12.42 -3.06 13.12
C ILE A 149 -12.94 -2.89 14.56
N MET A 150 -12.57 -1.81 15.24
CA MET A 150 -12.94 -1.49 16.62
C MET A 150 -14.41 -1.06 16.75
N GLU A 151 -14.97 -0.38 15.74
CA GLU A 151 -16.40 -0.03 15.67
C GLU A 151 -17.30 -1.28 15.56
N GLY A 152 -16.77 -2.40 15.06
CA GLY A 152 -17.49 -3.68 14.97
C GLY A 152 -17.51 -4.52 16.25
N PHE A 153 -16.99 -4.04 17.38
CA PHE A 153 -17.07 -4.76 18.66
C PHE A 153 -18.34 -4.37 19.42
N ASP A 154 -19.39 -5.17 19.29
CA ASP A 154 -20.46 -5.20 20.29
C ASP A 154 -20.05 -6.19 21.39
N GLU A 155 -20.17 -5.81 22.67
CA GLU A 155 -19.64 -6.58 23.82
C GLU A 155 -20.22 -8.01 23.95
N GLY A 156 -21.21 -8.38 23.13
CA GLY A 156 -21.94 -9.64 23.15
C GLY A 156 -21.47 -10.75 22.20
N GLU A 157 -20.60 -10.50 21.22
CA GLU A 157 -20.23 -11.49 20.17
C GLU A 157 -18.73 -11.86 20.15
N ILE A 158 -18.17 -12.20 21.32
CA ILE A 158 -16.80 -12.74 21.40
C ILE A 158 -16.86 -14.27 21.40
N GLU A 159 -17.08 -14.86 20.23
CA GLU A 159 -16.84 -16.29 20.02
C GLU A 159 -15.40 -16.51 19.56
N VAL A 160 -14.64 -17.32 20.31
CA VAL A 160 -13.30 -17.75 19.90
C VAL A 160 -13.49 -18.92 18.94
N ALA A 161 -13.63 -18.62 17.65
CA ALA A 161 -13.60 -19.63 16.61
C ALA A 161 -12.23 -20.32 16.62
N GLY A 162 -12.25 -21.63 16.88
CA GLY A 162 -11.12 -22.51 16.72
C GLY A 162 -11.35 -23.40 15.53
N GLU A 163 -10.44 -23.36 14.56
CA GLU A 163 -10.02 -24.51 13.79
C GLU A 163 -8.70 -24.19 13.07
N ASP A 164 -7.88 -25.23 12.92
CA ASP A 164 -6.57 -25.22 12.29
C ASP A 164 -6.68 -24.72 10.86
N ASP A 165 -6.07 -23.58 10.53
CA ASP A 165 -5.95 -23.18 9.14
C ASP A 165 -4.58 -22.64 8.76
N ASP A 166 -4.07 -23.24 7.68
CA ASP A 166 -2.81 -22.95 7.03
C ASP A 166 -3.00 -21.67 6.19
N MET A 167 -2.99 -20.51 6.86
CA MET A 167 -3.48 -19.22 6.34
C MET A 167 -2.83 -18.77 5.02
N ASN A 168 -3.64 -18.49 3.99
CA ASN A 168 -3.24 -17.69 2.82
C ASN A 168 -3.71 -16.24 2.94
N LEU A 169 -2.94 -15.30 2.40
CA LEU A 169 -3.26 -13.87 2.33
C LEU A 169 -4.63 -13.58 1.68
N MET A 170 -5.01 -14.39 0.68
CA MET A 170 -6.29 -14.25 -0.04
C MET A 170 -7.50 -14.69 0.80
N ASP A 171 -7.32 -15.60 1.76
CA ASP A 171 -8.37 -16.01 2.69
C ASP A 171 -8.57 -14.94 3.77
N LEU A 172 -7.51 -14.17 4.06
CA LEU A 172 -7.51 -13.06 5.01
C LEU A 172 -8.29 -11.83 4.54
N GLU A 173 -8.26 -11.55 3.23
CA GLU A 173 -9.05 -10.48 2.60
C GLU A 173 -10.55 -10.85 2.47
N ARG A 174 -10.88 -12.15 2.49
CA ARG A 174 -12.26 -12.66 2.40
C ARG A 174 -12.94 -12.89 3.75
N ALA A 175 -12.26 -12.59 4.86
CA ALA A 175 -12.68 -12.86 6.24
C ALA A 175 -13.83 -11.96 6.75
N SER A 176 -14.90 -11.79 5.97
CA SER A 176 -16.13 -11.10 6.38
C SER A 176 -16.98 -11.95 7.34
N GLU A 177 -16.67 -13.23 7.51
CA GLU A 177 -17.43 -14.20 8.34
C GLU A 177 -16.72 -14.57 9.67
N ASP A 178 -15.53 -14.04 9.93
CA ASP A 178 -14.76 -14.31 11.14
C ASP A 178 -15.10 -13.38 12.32
N ALA A 179 -15.08 -13.94 13.54
CA ALA A 179 -15.28 -13.18 14.77
C ALA A 179 -14.35 -11.95 14.86
N PRO A 180 -14.79 -10.79 15.42
CA PRO A 180 -14.02 -9.53 15.41
C PRO A 180 -12.57 -9.64 15.92
N VAL A 181 -12.33 -10.53 16.89
CA VAL A 181 -10.98 -10.78 17.44
C VAL A 181 -10.04 -11.42 16.42
N VAL A 182 -10.54 -12.31 15.57
CA VAL A 182 -9.75 -12.96 14.52
C VAL A 182 -9.31 -11.91 13.50
N ARG A 183 -10.24 -11.07 13.03
CA ARG A 183 -9.95 -9.95 12.13
C ARG A 183 -8.89 -9.00 12.70
N LEU A 184 -9.00 -8.65 13.99
CA LEU A 184 -8.03 -7.80 14.67
C LEU A 184 -6.63 -8.45 14.75
N CYS A 185 -6.53 -9.72 15.14
CA CYS A 185 -5.24 -10.43 15.18
C CYS A 185 -4.60 -10.53 13.80
N ASN A 186 -5.38 -10.80 12.77
CA ASN A 186 -4.92 -10.88 11.39
C ASN A 186 -4.41 -9.51 10.90
N ALA A 187 -5.16 -8.44 11.19
CA ALA A 187 -4.76 -7.06 10.91
C ALA A 187 -3.43 -6.69 11.57
N ILE A 188 -3.22 -7.07 12.84
CA ILE A 188 -1.96 -6.86 13.56
C ILE A 188 -0.78 -7.50 12.79
N LEU A 189 -0.91 -8.77 12.38
CA LEU A 189 0.16 -9.47 11.68
C LEU A 189 0.46 -8.84 10.31
N LEU A 190 -0.58 -8.53 9.52
CA LEU A 190 -0.42 -7.93 8.20
C LEU A 190 0.21 -6.55 8.25
N ASN A 191 -0.28 -5.69 9.15
CA ASN A 191 0.24 -4.34 9.28
C ASN A 191 1.69 -4.34 9.77
N ALA A 192 2.08 -5.29 10.63
CA ALA A 192 3.48 -5.46 11.02
C ALA A 192 4.39 -5.80 9.82
N ILE A 193 3.93 -6.67 8.90
CA ILE A 193 4.66 -7.01 7.67
C ILE A 193 4.73 -5.79 6.74
N LYS A 194 3.60 -5.10 6.51
CA LYS A 194 3.52 -3.90 5.65
C LYS A 194 4.47 -2.80 6.14
N LYS A 195 4.50 -2.57 7.46
CA LYS A 195 5.39 -1.60 8.13
C LYS A 195 6.83 -2.12 8.33
N ARG A 196 7.16 -3.33 7.86
CA ARG A 196 8.49 -3.97 8.00
C ARG A 196 8.99 -4.01 9.45
N ALA A 197 8.10 -4.30 10.39
CA ALA A 197 8.45 -4.47 11.79
C ALA A 197 9.31 -5.73 12.02
N SER A 198 10.23 -5.66 12.97
CA SER A 198 11.06 -6.80 13.41
C SER A 198 10.42 -7.59 14.55
N ASP A 199 9.71 -6.92 15.46
CA ASP A 199 8.96 -7.56 16.54
C ASP A 199 7.58 -6.90 16.71
N ILE A 200 6.57 -7.69 17.07
CA ILE A 200 5.26 -7.25 17.57
C ILE A 200 5.23 -7.52 19.07
N HIS A 201 4.79 -6.54 19.85
CA HIS A 201 4.63 -6.66 21.30
C HIS A 201 3.18 -6.42 21.67
N VAL A 202 2.54 -7.44 22.26
CA VAL A 202 1.20 -7.36 22.86
C VAL A 202 1.35 -7.41 24.37
N GLU A 203 1.09 -6.28 25.03
CA GLU A 203 1.45 -6.04 26.43
C GLU A 203 0.23 -5.66 27.27
N PRO A 204 -0.27 -6.56 28.14
CA PRO A 204 -1.32 -6.22 29.08
C PRO A 204 -0.77 -5.44 30.28
N TYR A 205 -1.44 -4.36 30.63
CA TYR A 205 -1.23 -3.59 31.87
C TYR A 205 -2.51 -3.59 32.71
N GLU A 206 -2.45 -2.95 33.89
CA GLU A 206 -3.58 -2.87 34.82
C GLU A 206 -4.87 -2.33 34.18
N ARG A 207 -4.75 -1.29 33.34
CA ARG A 207 -5.90 -0.54 32.79
C ARG A 207 -5.94 -0.44 31.27
N GLN A 208 -4.96 -1.01 30.57
CA GLN A 208 -4.90 -0.94 29.12
C GLN A 208 -4.21 -2.18 28.54
N LEU A 209 -4.59 -2.54 27.32
CA LEU A 209 -3.83 -3.46 26.48
C LEU A 209 -3.11 -2.63 25.42
N ARG A 210 -1.80 -2.82 25.25
CA ARG A 210 -1.01 -2.07 24.26
C ARG A 210 -0.45 -3.01 23.21
N VAL A 211 -0.54 -2.62 21.94
CA VAL A 211 0.20 -3.27 20.86
C VAL A 211 1.27 -2.31 20.33
N ARG A 212 2.51 -2.78 20.22
CA ARG A 212 3.65 -2.01 19.71
C ARG A 212 4.42 -2.77 18.65
N TYR A 213 4.94 -2.06 17.66
CA TYR A 213 5.87 -2.61 16.67
C TYR A 213 7.29 -2.12 16.94
N ARG A 214 8.28 -3.00 16.74
CA ARG A 214 9.67 -2.59 16.65
C ARG A 214 10.02 -2.35 15.19
N ILE A 215 10.24 -1.10 14.80
CA ILE A 215 10.61 -0.71 13.44
C ILE A 215 11.99 -0.07 13.54
N ASP A 216 12.95 -0.56 12.76
CA ASP A 216 14.35 -0.08 12.78
C ASP A 216 14.97 0.03 14.18
N GLY A 217 14.62 -0.92 15.06
CA GLY A 217 15.10 -0.99 16.45
C GLY A 217 14.30 -0.18 17.47
N VAL A 218 13.44 0.74 17.02
CA VAL A 218 12.64 1.63 17.87
C VAL A 218 11.23 1.05 18.07
N LEU A 219 10.69 1.19 19.29
CA LEU A 219 9.33 0.75 19.61
C LEU A 219 8.31 1.85 19.35
N HIS A 220 7.35 1.58 18.46
CA HIS A 220 6.24 2.44 18.12
C HIS A 220 4.95 1.86 18.70
N GLN A 221 4.16 2.67 19.39
CA GLN A 221 2.83 2.25 19.83
C GLN A 221 1.85 2.39 18.67
N GLU A 222 1.18 1.30 18.32
CA GLU A 222 0.32 1.25 17.14
C GLU A 222 -1.15 1.35 17.50
N MET A 223 -1.59 0.67 18.57
CA MET A 223 -2.97 0.74 19.02
C MET A 223 -3.08 0.37 20.51
N THR A 224 -4.23 0.71 21.09
CA THR A 224 -4.60 0.35 22.47
C THR A 224 -5.97 -0.34 22.46
N PRO A 225 -6.04 -1.67 22.26
CA PRO A 225 -7.33 -2.34 22.19
C PRO A 225 -8.06 -2.33 23.55
N PRO A 226 -9.40 -2.45 23.57
CA PRO A 226 -10.16 -2.56 24.80
C PRO A 226 -9.61 -3.66 25.71
N ILE A 227 -9.47 -3.35 27.00
CA ILE A 227 -8.87 -4.27 27.97
C ILE A 227 -9.62 -5.61 28.08
N GLY A 228 -10.93 -5.63 27.78
CA GLY A 228 -11.74 -6.85 27.73
C GLY A 228 -11.22 -7.88 26.71
N LEU A 229 -10.59 -7.42 25.63
CA LEU A 229 -10.08 -8.29 24.56
C LEU A 229 -8.74 -8.96 24.91
N LYS A 230 -8.10 -8.63 26.03
CA LYS A 230 -6.76 -9.13 26.38
C LYS A 230 -6.68 -10.66 26.35
N ASN A 231 -7.72 -11.34 26.85
CA ASN A 231 -7.75 -12.80 26.91
C ASN A 231 -8.06 -13.38 25.53
N ALA A 232 -8.97 -12.77 24.78
CA ALA A 232 -9.36 -13.25 23.46
C ALA A 232 -8.21 -13.13 22.45
N ILE A 233 -7.50 -12.00 22.45
CA ILE A 233 -6.30 -11.78 21.62
C ILE A 233 -5.19 -12.77 22.01
N ALA A 234 -4.95 -12.97 23.32
CA ALA A 234 -3.94 -13.92 23.78
C ALA A 234 -4.29 -15.36 23.35
N SER A 235 -5.53 -15.79 23.53
CA SER A 235 -6.00 -17.11 23.09
C SER A 235 -5.90 -17.28 21.59
N ARG A 236 -6.30 -16.28 20.79
CA ARG A 236 -6.22 -16.36 19.33
C ARG A 236 -4.77 -16.50 18.84
N LEU A 237 -3.85 -15.68 19.38
CA LEU A 237 -2.44 -15.79 19.04
C LEU A 237 -1.82 -17.14 19.47
N LYS A 238 -2.28 -17.71 20.58
CA LYS A 238 -1.88 -19.06 21.03
C LYS A 238 -2.40 -20.15 20.11
N ILE A 239 -3.65 -20.08 19.66
CA ILE A 239 -4.23 -21.00 18.66
C ILE A 239 -3.38 -20.99 17.39
N MET A 240 -3.12 -19.80 16.83
CA MET A 240 -2.34 -19.64 15.59
C MET A 240 -0.93 -20.21 15.70
N ALA A 241 -0.35 -20.17 16.92
CA ALA A 241 0.99 -20.66 17.21
C ALA A 241 1.03 -22.12 17.71
N SER A 242 -0.11 -22.82 17.70
CA SER A 242 -0.29 -24.18 18.24
C SER A 242 0.14 -24.33 19.71
N LEU A 243 -0.17 -23.32 20.54
CA LEU A 243 0.13 -23.28 21.97
C LEU A 243 -1.07 -23.72 22.82
N ASP A 244 -0.80 -24.21 24.04
CA ASP A 244 -1.86 -24.61 24.97
C ASP A 244 -2.56 -23.38 25.55
N ILE A 245 -3.81 -23.16 25.14
CA ILE A 245 -4.66 -22.04 25.54
C ILE A 245 -4.98 -22.08 27.04
N ALA A 246 -5.14 -23.28 27.61
CA ALA A 246 -5.52 -23.47 29.00
C ALA A 246 -4.37 -23.17 29.97
N GLU A 247 -3.12 -23.44 29.57
CA GLU A 247 -1.96 -23.12 30.39
C GLU A 247 -1.57 -21.65 30.25
N ARG A 248 -1.60 -20.89 31.35
CA ARG A 248 -1.33 -19.44 31.37
C ARG A 248 -0.29 -19.04 32.41
N ARG A 249 0.31 -20.01 33.10
CA ARG A 249 1.23 -19.82 34.24
C ARG A 249 2.68 -20.11 33.89
N LEU A 250 2.92 -20.78 32.76
CA LEU A 250 4.25 -21.11 32.27
C LEU A 250 4.52 -20.37 30.95
N PRO A 251 5.78 -19.95 30.69
CA PRO A 251 6.16 -19.47 29.37
C PRO A 251 5.93 -20.53 28.29
N GLN A 252 5.49 -20.09 27.12
CA GLN A 252 5.26 -20.95 25.95
C GLN A 252 5.87 -20.33 24.69
N ASP A 253 6.44 -21.16 23.83
CA ASP A 253 7.06 -20.75 22.57
C ASP A 253 6.48 -21.55 21.41
N GLY A 254 6.14 -20.86 20.33
CA GLY A 254 5.48 -21.42 19.16
C GLY A 254 5.89 -20.73 17.87
N ARG A 255 5.26 -21.12 16.76
CA ARG A 255 5.50 -20.51 15.46
C ARG A 255 4.20 -20.34 14.70
N ILE A 256 4.06 -19.23 13.99
CA ILE A 256 2.97 -18.98 13.05
C ILE A 256 3.59 -18.88 11.66
N LYS A 257 3.07 -19.66 10.71
CA LYS A 257 3.44 -19.52 9.30
C LYS A 257 2.32 -18.79 8.58
N LEU A 258 2.67 -17.75 7.83
CA LEU A 258 1.72 -16.97 7.06
C LEU A 258 2.15 -16.92 5.60
N LYS A 259 1.30 -17.39 4.69
CA LYS A 259 1.57 -17.38 3.25
C LYS A 259 1.10 -16.05 2.65
N LEU A 260 2.04 -15.23 2.19
CA LEU A 260 1.80 -13.87 1.68
C LEU A 260 1.37 -13.82 0.20
N GLY A 261 1.08 -14.97 -0.42
CA GLY A 261 0.86 -15.06 -1.87
C GLY A 261 2.16 -14.94 -2.68
N LYS A 262 2.09 -15.26 -3.98
CA LYS A 262 3.25 -15.27 -4.90
C LYS A 262 4.45 -16.12 -4.42
N GLY A 263 4.19 -17.16 -3.60
CA GLY A 263 5.22 -18.06 -3.07
C GLY A 263 6.09 -17.48 -1.95
N ARG A 264 5.76 -16.32 -1.40
CA ARG A 264 6.45 -15.75 -0.22
C ARG A 264 5.79 -16.24 1.07
N GLU A 265 6.62 -16.65 2.02
CA GLU A 265 6.19 -17.08 3.36
C GLU A 265 6.84 -16.22 4.43
N MET A 266 6.06 -15.84 5.45
CA MET A 266 6.54 -15.18 6.65
C MET A 266 6.44 -16.14 7.82
N ASP A 267 7.52 -16.30 8.58
CA ASP A 267 7.56 -17.13 9.79
C ASP A 267 7.63 -16.21 11.01
N PHE A 268 6.66 -16.31 11.90
CA PHE A 268 6.64 -15.60 13.16
C PHE A 268 7.05 -16.54 14.28
N ARG A 269 8.07 -16.18 15.06
CA ARG A 269 8.36 -16.87 16.33
C ARG A 269 7.59 -16.19 17.44
N VAL A 270 6.72 -16.95 18.11
CA VAL A 270 5.82 -16.44 19.13
C VAL A 270 6.31 -16.90 20.50
N SER A 271 6.41 -15.96 21.44
CA SER A 271 6.68 -16.25 22.84
C SER A 271 5.59 -15.63 23.70
N ALA A 272 4.90 -16.45 24.48
CA ALA A 272 3.91 -16.03 25.46
C ALA A 272 4.50 -16.16 26.87
N LEU A 273 4.53 -15.07 27.63
CA LEU A 273 5.04 -15.05 28.99
C LEU A 273 3.96 -14.60 29.98
N PRO A 274 3.78 -15.31 31.11
CA PRO A 274 2.86 -14.89 32.16
C PRO A 274 3.35 -13.59 32.81
N THR A 275 2.43 -12.65 33.04
CA THR A 275 2.66 -11.40 33.76
C THR A 275 1.55 -11.19 34.80
N ILE A 276 1.68 -10.14 35.62
CA ILE A 276 0.69 -9.80 36.68
C ILE A 276 -0.72 -9.58 36.08
N TRP A 277 -0.81 -9.00 34.88
CA TRP A 277 -2.08 -8.52 34.31
C TRP A 277 -2.63 -9.39 33.17
N GLY A 278 -1.94 -10.48 32.83
CA GLY A 278 -2.25 -11.38 31.72
C GLY A 278 -1.00 -11.97 31.09
N GLU A 279 -1.10 -12.48 29.87
CA GLU A 279 0.06 -12.98 29.12
C GLU A 279 0.59 -11.87 28.22
N LYS A 280 1.90 -11.59 28.32
CA LYS A 280 2.60 -10.76 27.34
C LYS A 280 3.02 -11.66 26.19
N ILE A 281 2.63 -11.30 24.98
CA ILE A 281 2.99 -12.05 23.77
C ILE A 281 3.93 -11.19 22.92
N VAL A 282 5.03 -11.79 22.48
CA VAL A 282 5.97 -11.18 21.55
C VAL A 282 6.08 -12.06 20.32
N LEU A 283 5.97 -11.46 19.15
CA LEU A 283 6.12 -12.15 17.88
C LEU A 283 7.30 -11.55 17.12
N ARG A 284 8.30 -12.37 16.81
CA ARG A 284 9.42 -11.95 15.97
C ARG A 284 9.18 -12.36 14.53
N LEU A 285 9.26 -11.39 13.62
CA LEU A 285 9.12 -11.62 12.18
C LEU A 285 10.45 -12.13 11.62
N LEU A 286 10.40 -13.22 10.86
CA LEU A 286 11.54 -13.77 10.13
C LEU A 286 11.13 -13.97 8.67
N ASP A 287 11.70 -13.14 7.80
CA ASP A 287 11.54 -13.30 6.37
C ASP A 287 12.37 -14.52 5.91
N LYS A 288 11.71 -15.55 5.37
CA LYS A 288 12.36 -16.66 4.67
C LYS A 288 12.55 -16.27 3.21
N SER A 289 13.33 -15.22 2.99
CA SER A 289 13.81 -14.83 1.66
C SER A 289 15.15 -15.47 1.35
#